data_AF-A0A2G9NKA1-F1
#
_entry.id   AF-A0A2G9NKA1-F1
#
_cell.length_a   1.000
_cell.length_b   1.000
_cell.length_c   1.000
_cell.angle_alpha   90.00
_cell.angle_beta   90.00
_cell.angle_gamma   90.00
#
_symmetry.space_group_name_H-M   'P 1'
#
loop_
_entity.id
_entity.type
_entity.pdbx_description
1 polymer ?
#
loop_
_entity_poly.entity_id
_entity_poly.type
_entity_poly.pdbx_seq_one_letter_code
_entity_poly.pdbx_strand_id
1 'polypeptide(L)'
;MKKSLSDMYLLGRKCLFCDRYGLYKLKDKRLKCKNCNKKYSIKKLKRDLEILYYFYLEISARRAANELKLNYKTVQSRFMDFRK
;
A
#
# COMPACT_ATOMS: atom_id res chain seq x y z
N MET A 1 -1.85 22.43 5.16
CA MET A 1 -1.36 21.05 4.91
C MET A 1 -1.07 20.89 3.43
N LYS A 2 0.20 20.75 3.03
CA LYS A 2 0.56 20.51 1.62
C LYS A 2 0.00 19.14 1.21
N LYS A 3 -0.95 19.11 0.27
CA LYS A 3 -1.39 17.86 -0.35
C LYS A 3 -0.22 17.28 -1.13
N SER A 4 0.15 16.06 -0.82
CA SER A 4 1.21 15.35 -1.54
C SER A 4 0.62 14.71 -2.80
N LEU A 5 1.41 14.59 -3.86
CA LEU A 5 0.97 14.01 -5.13
C LEU A 5 0.45 12.55 -4.95
N SER A 6 0.97 11.86 -3.94
CA SER A 6 0.58 10.52 -3.50
C SER A 6 -0.85 10.43 -2.94
N ASP A 7 -1.45 11.54 -2.46
CA ASP A 7 -2.81 11.55 -1.92
C ASP A 7 -3.85 11.13 -2.96
N MET A 8 -3.60 11.41 -4.24
CA MET A 8 -4.50 11.03 -5.35
C MET A 8 -4.67 9.51 -5.45
N TYR A 9 -3.62 8.75 -5.16
CA TYR A 9 -3.63 7.29 -5.22
C TYR A 9 -4.10 6.67 -3.90
N LEU A 10 -3.68 7.24 -2.75
CA LEU A 10 -4.03 6.73 -1.42
C LEU A 10 -5.48 7.00 -1.01
N LEU A 11 -6.11 8.02 -1.59
CA LEU A 11 -7.55 8.28 -1.48
C LEU A 11 -8.36 7.57 -2.56
N GLY A 12 -7.72 6.89 -3.51
CA GLY A 12 -8.39 6.16 -4.57
C GLY A 12 -9.04 7.03 -5.64
N ARG A 13 -8.54 8.24 -5.85
CA ARG A 13 -9.05 9.17 -6.89
C ARG A 13 -8.52 8.81 -8.28
N LYS A 14 -7.23 8.43 -8.34
CA LYS A 14 -6.55 7.96 -9.56
C LYS A 14 -6.03 6.53 -9.39
N CYS A 15 -5.95 5.81 -10.50
CA CYS A 15 -5.56 4.42 -10.50
C CYS A 15 -4.04 4.33 -10.33
N LEU A 16 -3.57 3.55 -9.36
CA LEU A 16 -2.14 3.34 -9.13
C LEU A 16 -1.41 2.74 -10.36
N PHE A 17 -2.12 2.03 -11.23
CA PHE A 17 -1.51 1.27 -12.33
C PHE A 17 -1.59 1.93 -13.70
N CYS A 18 -2.58 2.78 -13.94
CA CYS A 18 -2.78 3.41 -15.25
C CYS A 18 -3.00 4.93 -15.17
N ASP A 19 -2.92 5.51 -13.97
CA ASP A 19 -3.09 6.94 -13.68
C ASP A 19 -4.40 7.59 -14.19
N ARG A 20 -5.40 6.78 -14.56
CA ARG A 20 -6.72 7.27 -14.97
C ARG A 20 -7.69 7.35 -13.79
N TYR A 21 -8.66 8.26 -13.91
CA TYR A 21 -9.81 8.36 -13.01
C TYR A 21 -10.84 7.25 -13.28
N GLY A 22 -11.86 7.16 -12.42
CA GLY A 22 -12.94 6.18 -12.58
C GLY A 22 -12.70 4.88 -11.80
N LEU A 23 -12.24 5.02 -10.56
CA LEU A 23 -12.26 3.91 -9.62
C LEU A 23 -13.62 3.82 -8.94
N TYR A 24 -14.04 2.59 -8.69
CA TYR A 24 -15.23 2.30 -7.92
C TYR A 24 -14.93 1.25 -6.86
N LYS A 25 -15.68 1.30 -5.76
CA LYS A 25 -15.50 0.41 -4.62
C LYS A 25 -16.30 -0.87 -4.84
N LEU A 26 -15.65 -2.01 -4.62
CA LEU A 26 -16.28 -3.32 -4.62
C LEU A 26 -16.87 -3.65 -3.23
N LYS A 27 -17.72 -4.69 -3.18
CA LYS A 27 -18.35 -5.16 -1.92
C LYS A 27 -17.32 -5.49 -0.83
N ASP A 28 -16.16 -6.02 -1.21
CA ASP A 28 -15.04 -6.36 -0.33
C ASP A 28 -14.14 -5.16 0.06
N LYS A 29 -14.61 -3.92 -0.19
CA LYS A 29 -13.91 -2.65 0.10
C LYS A 29 -12.64 -2.42 -0.73
N ARG A 30 -12.35 -3.22 -1.75
CA ARG A 30 -11.28 -2.95 -2.72
C ARG A 30 -11.73 -1.91 -3.73
N LEU A 31 -10.77 -1.22 -4.36
CA LEU A 31 -11.03 -0.37 -5.51
C LEU A 31 -10.75 -1.13 -6.79
N LYS A 32 -11.65 -1.01 -7.75
CA LYS A 32 -11.46 -1.48 -9.13
C LYS A 32 -11.42 -0.27 -10.07
N CYS A 33 -10.43 -0.25 -10.96
CA CYS A 33 -10.37 0.75 -12.02
C CYS A 33 -11.24 0.30 -13.21
N LYS A 34 -12.10 1.18 -13.73
CA LYS A 34 -12.90 0.91 -14.93
C LYS A 34 -12.05 0.78 -16.20
N ASN A 35 -10.89 1.43 -16.27
CA ASN A 35 -10.05 1.48 -17.47
C ASN A 35 -9.13 0.27 -17.61
N CYS A 36 -8.36 -0.08 -16.56
CA CYS A 36 -7.40 -1.18 -16.62
C CYS A 36 -7.88 -2.46 -15.92
N ASN A 37 -9.10 -2.46 -15.37
CA ASN A 37 -9.72 -3.58 -14.65
C ASN A 37 -8.98 -4.12 -13.41
N LYS A 38 -7.80 -3.58 -13.08
CA LYS A 38 -7.03 -3.96 -11.88
C LYS A 38 -7.79 -3.61 -10.60
N LYS A 39 -7.64 -4.48 -9.61
CA LYS A 39 -8.29 -4.39 -8.28
C LYS A 39 -7.23 -4.34 -7.18
N TYR A 40 -7.30 -3.36 -6.30
CA TYR A 40 -6.35 -3.23 -5.19
C TYR A 40 -7.02 -2.73 -3.92
N SER A 41 -6.40 -3.02 -2.78
CA SER A 41 -6.87 -2.58 -1.47
C SER A 41 -6.07 -1.36 -1.04
N ILE A 42 -6.75 -0.24 -0.77
CA ILE A 42 -6.12 0.96 -0.20
C ILE A 42 -5.51 0.64 1.16
N LYS A 43 -6.17 -0.18 1.99
CA LYS A 43 -5.64 -0.59 3.29
C LYS A 43 -4.33 -1.37 3.14
N LYS A 44 -4.24 -2.23 2.13
CA LYS A 44 -3.00 -2.97 1.83
C LYS A 44 -1.91 -2.03 1.35
N LEU A 45 -2.23 -1.09 0.45
CA LEU A 45 -1.27 -0.12 -0.07
C LEU A 45 -0.68 0.76 1.04
N LYS A 46 -1.51 1.29 1.94
CA LYS A 46 -1.04 2.07 3.10
C LYS A 46 -0.11 1.26 4.00
N ARG A 47 -0.50 0.02 4.31
CA ARG A 47 0.33 -0.89 5.11
C ARG A 47 1.67 -1.20 4.43
N ASP A 48 1.67 -1.44 3.13
CA ASP A 48 2.90 -1.72 2.39
C ASP A 48 3.85 -0.51 2.41
N LEU A 49 3.32 0.72 2.32
CA LEU A 49 4.11 1.95 2.47
C LEU A 49 4.67 2.13 3.89
N GLU A 50 3.88 1.84 4.92
CA GLU A 50 4.37 1.85 6.31
C GLU A 50 5.51 0.85 6.47
N ILE A 51 5.34 -0.39 6.00
CA ILE A 51 6.41 -1.40 6.07
C ILE A 51 7.65 -0.95 5.27
N LEU A 52 7.46 -0.35 4.09
CA LEU A 52 8.55 0.18 3.27
C LEU A 52 9.32 1.30 3.98
N TYR A 53 8.62 2.16 4.74
CA TYR A 53 9.25 3.20 5.55
C TYR A 53 10.16 2.59 6.63
N TYR A 54 9.70 1.57 7.36
CA TYR A 54 10.54 0.87 8.35
C TYR A 54 11.71 0.13 7.69
N PHE A 55 11.50 -0.44 6.50
CA PHE A 55 12.56 -1.06 5.71
C PHE A 55 13.63 -0.04 5.31
N TYR A 56 13.23 1.14 4.85
CA TYR A 56 14.12 2.25 4.49
C TYR A 56 14.94 2.74 5.69
N LEU A 57 14.37 2.73 6.90
CA LEU A 57 15.09 3.04 8.14
C LEU A 57 16.01 1.91 8.63
N GLU A 58 16.16 0.84 7.86
CA GLU A 58 16.96 -0.35 8.21
C GLU A 58 16.57 -1.01 9.54
N ILE A 59 15.33 -0.78 9.99
CA ILE A 59 14.80 -1.41 11.20
C ILE A 59 14.56 -2.89 10.92
N SER A 60 14.96 -3.77 11.85
CA SER A 60 14.75 -5.21 11.67
C SER A 60 13.25 -5.56 11.51
N ALA A 61 12.94 -6.57 10.69
CA ALA A 61 11.56 -6.98 10.43
C ALA A 61 10.81 -7.37 11.71
N ARG A 62 11.52 -7.92 12.72
CA ARG A 62 10.94 -8.25 14.03
C ARG A 62 10.51 -6.99 14.79
N ARG A 63 11.37 -5.97 14.84
CA ARG A 63 11.03 -4.71 15.49
C ARG A 63 9.91 -3.99 14.75
N ALA A 64 10.00 -3.89 13.42
CA ALA A 64 8.94 -3.30 12.59
C ALA A 64 7.59 -4.01 12.75
N ALA A 65 7.58 -5.35 12.88
CA ALA A 65 6.34 -6.10 13.15
C ALA A 65 5.71 -5.76 14.50
N ASN A 66 6.53 -5.60 15.54
CA ASN A 66 6.05 -5.19 16.86
C ASN A 66 5.48 -3.77 16.84
N GLU A 67 6.19 -2.81 16.25
CA GLU A 67 5.77 -1.40 16.15
C GLU A 67 4.46 -1.26 15.33
N LEU A 68 4.38 -1.94 14.19
CA LEU A 68 3.20 -1.92 13.32
C LEU A 68 2.05 -2.81 13.83
N LYS A 69 2.27 -3.59 14.91
CA LYS A 69 1.32 -4.60 15.42
C LYS A 69 0.87 -5.57 14.33
N LEU A 70 1.81 -6.02 13.51
CA LEU A 70 1.60 -6.97 12.41
C LEU A 70 2.27 -8.30 12.72
N ASN A 71 1.81 -9.37 12.07
CA ASN A 71 2.50 -10.65 12.14
C ASN A 71 3.89 -10.51 11.49
N TYR A 72 4.92 -10.99 12.17
CA TYR A 72 6.31 -11.01 11.70
C TYR A 72 6.45 -11.57 10.28
N LYS A 73 5.76 -12.68 9.96
CA LYS A 73 5.83 -13.31 8.63
C LYS A 73 5.37 -12.36 7.52
N THR A 74 4.37 -11.52 7.80
CA THR A 74 3.89 -10.51 6.84
C THR A 74 4.97 -9.47 6.56
N VAL A 75 5.60 -8.93 7.61
CA VAL A 75 6.65 -7.91 7.48
C VAL A 75 7.90 -8.49 6.83
N GLN A 76 8.35 -9.67 7.28
CA GLN A 76 9.50 -10.36 6.72
C GLN A 76 9.31 -10.66 5.23
N SER A 77 8.13 -11.15 4.81
CA SER A 77 7.87 -11.41 3.39
C SER A 77 7.97 -10.13 2.56
N ARG A 78 7.44 -9.00 3.06
CA ARG A 78 7.56 -7.71 2.36
C ARG A 78 9.00 -7.22 2.27
N PHE A 79 9.76 -7.36 3.35
CA PHE A 79 11.18 -7.00 3.35
C PHE A 79 11.96 -7.82 2.33
N MET A 80 11.68 -9.12 2.21
CA MET A 80 12.30 -9.95 1.17
C MET A 80 11.86 -9.54 -0.23
N ASP A 81 10.59 -9.14 -0.42
CA ASP A 81 10.12 -8.63 -1.71
C ASP A 81 10.82 -7.32 -2.11
N PHE A 82 11.12 -6.43 -1.15
CA PHE A 82 11.78 -5.14 -1.40
C PHE A 82 13.28 -5.24 -1.69
N ARG A 83 13.91 -6.37 -1.37
CA ARG A 83 15.33 -6.65 -1.65
C ARG A 83 15.57 -7.26 -3.03
N LYS A 84 14.49 -7.65 -3.72
CA LYS A 84 14.54 -8.17 -5.09
C LYS A 84 14.46 -7.02 -6.09
#